data_AF-A0A6L3NPE4-F1
#
_entry.id   AF-A0A6L3NPE4-F1
#
_cell.length_a   1.000
_cell.length_b   1.000
_cell.length_c   1.000
_cell.angle_alpha   90.00
_cell.angle_beta   90.00
_cell.angle_gamma   90.00
#
_symmetry.space_group_name_H-M   'P 1'
#
loop_
_entity.id
_entity.type
_entity.pdbx_description
1 polymer ?
#
loop_
_entity_poly.entity_id
_entity_poly.type
_entity_poly.pdbx_seq_one_letter_code
_entity_poly.pdbx_strand_id
1 'polypeptide(L)'
;MKRIRIIYDGNLSGWSRTVFCVVGAGIVYWSVQYANSILFMSVGLFLVAIGGYASRARMLKIKPFDSSYKRARKGYEPRGEGEEKNDRNKIER
;
A
#
# COMPACT_ATOMS: atom_id res chain seq x y z
N MET A 1 -2.61 21.97 9.96
CA MET A 1 -1.73 21.41 8.91
C MET A 1 -1.86 19.87 8.90
N LYS A 2 -2.47 19.28 7.87
CA LYS A 2 -2.61 17.81 7.76
C LYS A 2 -1.23 17.20 7.48
N ARG A 3 -0.71 16.37 8.39
CA ARG A 3 0.51 15.59 8.11
C ARG A 3 0.23 14.62 6.97
N ILE A 4 0.93 14.79 5.84
CA ILE A 4 0.80 13.92 4.68
C ILE A 4 1.40 12.57 5.07
N ARG A 5 0.55 11.59 5.39
CA ARG A 5 0.98 10.20 5.56
C ARG A 5 1.09 9.57 4.18
N ILE A 6 2.32 9.27 3.76
CA ILE A 6 2.62 8.64 2.47
C ILE A 6 2.13 7.19 2.47
N ILE A 7 2.19 6.51 3.63
CA ILE A 7 1.75 5.13 3.82
C ILE A 7 0.58 5.13 4.81
N TYR A 8 -0.55 4.57 4.39
CA TYR A 8 -1.74 4.40 5.22
C TYR A 8 -2.31 3.00 5.01
N ASP A 9 -2.46 2.25 6.11
CA ASP A 9 -3.02 0.90 6.11
C ASP A 9 -2.27 -0.08 5.18
N GLY A 10 -0.93 -0.06 5.25
CA GLY A 10 -0.04 -0.96 4.52
C GLY A 10 0.03 -0.74 3.00
N ASN A 11 -0.51 0.37 2.50
CA ASN A 11 -0.42 0.77 1.09
C ASN A 11 -0.20 2.30 0.98
N LEU A 12 0.18 2.79 -0.21
CA LEU A 12 0.28 4.22 -0.51
C LEU A 12 -1.07 4.90 -0.23
N SER A 13 -1.05 6.05 0.45
CA SER A 13 -2.30 6.74 0.80
C SER A 13 -3.09 7.15 -0.45
N GLY A 14 -4.41 7.22 -0.33
CA GLY A 14 -5.26 7.62 -1.47
C GLY A 14 -4.82 8.96 -2.06
N TRP A 15 -4.42 9.90 -1.19
CA TRP A 15 -3.91 11.21 -1.58
C TRP A 15 -2.59 11.15 -2.34
N SER A 16 -1.62 10.33 -1.90
CA SER A 16 -0.34 10.24 -2.60
C SER A 16 -0.51 9.69 -4.02
N ARG A 17 -1.43 8.75 -4.23
CA ARG A 17 -1.73 8.21 -5.57
C ARG A 17 -2.35 9.24 -6.50
N THR A 18 -3.32 10.00 -6.00
CA THR A 18 -3.95 11.07 -6.78
C THR A 18 -2.91 12.10 -7.19
N VAL A 19 -2.00 12.48 -6.28
CA VAL A 19 -0.89 13.40 -6.59
C VAL A 19 0.02 12.82 -7.67
N PHE A 20 0.44 11.56 -7.58
CA PHE A 20 1.28 10.93 -8.61
C PHE A 20 0.60 10.90 -9.99
N CYS A 21 -0.70 10.56 -10.04
CA CYS A 21 -1.45 10.56 -11.31
C CYS A 21 -1.59 11.98 -11.89
N VAL A 22 -1.92 12.98 -11.07
CA VAL A 22 -2.10 14.37 -11.54
C VAL A 22 -0.77 14.97 -11.99
N VAL A 23 0.31 14.78 -11.22
CA VAL A 23 1.64 15.28 -11.57
C VAL A 23 2.17 14.58 -12.83
N GLY A 24 2.03 13.26 -12.93
CA GLY A 24 2.45 12.52 -14.11
C GLY A 24 1.68 12.95 -15.37
N ALA A 25 0.36 13.11 -15.27
CA ALA A 25 -0.45 13.62 -16.39
C ALA A 25 -0.06 15.04 -16.80
N GLY A 26 0.25 15.92 -15.83
CA GLY A 26 0.75 17.26 -16.10
C GLY A 26 2.09 17.26 -16.84
N ILE A 27 3.02 16.38 -16.45
CA ILE A 27 4.31 16.23 -17.13
C ILE A 27 4.13 15.71 -18.56
N VAL A 28 3.23 14.74 -18.78
CA VAL A 28 2.92 14.25 -20.12
C VAL A 28 2.33 15.38 -20.98
N TYR A 29 1.36 16.13 -20.46
CA TYR A 29 0.76 17.26 -21.17
C TYR A 29 1.80 18.34 -21.53
N TRP A 30 2.66 18.70 -20.57
CA TRP A 30 3.74 19.65 -20.80
C TRP A 30 4.77 19.15 -21.81
N SER A 31 5.11 17.87 -21.74
CA SER A 31 6.06 17.22 -22.65
C SER A 31 5.57 17.25 -24.10
N VAL A 32 4.27 17.00 -24.31
CA VAL A 32 3.65 17.04 -25.65
C VAL A 32 3.63 18.47 -26.19
N GLN A 33 3.32 19.48 -25.37
CA GLN A 33 3.22 20.85 -25.87
C GLN A 33 4.55 21.58 -26.07
N TYR A 34 5.56 21.34 -25.22
CA TYR A 34 6.77 22.18 -25.22
C TYR A 34 8.05 21.45 -25.62
N ALA A 35 8.22 20.20 -25.20
CA ALA A 35 9.53 19.54 -25.28
C ALA A 35 9.66 18.59 -26.48
N ASN A 36 8.57 17.98 -26.96
CA ASN A 36 8.58 16.90 -27.96
C ASN A 36 9.65 15.82 -27.70
N SER A 37 9.99 15.62 -26.42
CA SER A 37 11.11 14.77 -26.02
C SER A 37 10.56 13.50 -25.39
N ILE A 38 10.93 12.36 -25.96
CA ILE A 38 10.44 11.03 -25.56
C ILE A 38 10.78 10.72 -24.10
N LEU A 39 11.87 11.31 -23.57
CA LEU A 39 12.31 11.12 -22.18
C LEU A 39 11.35 11.73 -21.16
N PHE A 40 10.82 12.92 -21.43
CA PHE A 40 9.85 13.54 -20.51
C PHE A 40 8.49 12.83 -20.57
N MET A 41 8.12 12.35 -21.76
CA MET A 41 6.92 11.54 -21.94
C MET A 41 7.04 10.21 -21.17
N SER A 42 8.17 9.52 -21.25
CA SER A 42 8.38 8.24 -20.55
C SER A 42 8.40 8.41 -19.03
N VAL A 43 9.02 9.47 -18.52
CA VAL A 43 9.00 9.82 -17.09
C VAL A 43 7.58 10.13 -16.61
N GLY A 44 6.83 10.95 -17.36
CA GLY A 44 5.44 11.25 -17.03
C GLY A 44 4.55 10.00 -17.03
N LEU A 45 4.72 9.13 -18.03
CA LEU A 45 4.01 7.85 -18.12
C LEU A 45 4.36 6.92 -16.95
N PHE A 46 5.64 6.86 -16.56
CA PHE A 46 6.10 6.05 -15.43
C PHE A 46 5.49 6.50 -14.11
N LEU A 47 5.41 7.82 -13.88
CA LEU A 47 4.74 8.40 -12.71
C LEU A 47 3.24 8.05 -12.67
N VAL A 48 2.54 8.16 -13.81
CA VAL A 48 1.13 7.75 -13.90
C VAL A 48 0.96 6.25 -13.64
N ALA A 49 1.85 5.42 -14.19
CA ALA A 49 1.83 3.98 -14.00
C ALA A 49 1.97 3.61 -12.51
N ILE A 50 2.92 4.20 -11.78
CA ILE A 50 3.08 3.97 -10.32
C ILE A 50 1.79 4.32 -9.58
N GLY A 51 1.19 5.48 -9.87
CA GLY A 51 -0.08 5.89 -9.27
C GLY A 51 -1.23 4.92 -9.57
N GLY A 52 -1.32 4.47 -10.83
CA GLY A 52 -2.33 3.53 -11.31
C GLY A 52 -2.20 2.12 -10.70
N TYR A 53 -1.00 1.55 -10.69
CA TYR A 53 -0.72 0.24 -10.07
C TYR A 53 -0.96 0.27 -8.56
N ALA A 54 -0.55 1.36 -7.88
CA ALA A 54 -0.88 1.55 -6.47
C ALA A 54 -2.40 1.59 -6.23
N SER A 55 -3.17 2.22 -7.14
CA SER A 55 -4.64 2.21 -7.12
C SER A 55 -5.20 0.79 -7.20
N ARG A 56 -4.75 0.00 -8.19
CA ARG A 56 -5.15 -1.40 -8.37
C ARG A 56 -4.80 -2.29 -7.18
N ALA A 57 -3.62 -2.12 -6.57
CA ALA A 57 -3.24 -2.88 -5.37
C ALA A 57 -4.24 -2.69 -4.22
N ARG A 58 -4.83 -1.50 -4.06
CA ARG A 58 -5.88 -1.27 -3.04
C ARG A 58 -7.21 -1.92 -3.40
N MET A 59 -7.58 -1.93 -4.69
CA MET A 59 -8.77 -2.66 -5.13
C MET A 59 -8.65 -4.15 -4.84
N LEU A 60 -7.46 -4.73 -5.03
CA LEU A 60 -7.18 -6.13 -4.67
C LEU A 60 -6.92 -6.36 -3.17
N LYS A 61 -7.07 -5.33 -2.32
CA LYS A 61 -6.75 -5.37 -0.88
C LYS A 61 -5.32 -5.86 -0.58
N ILE A 62 -4.41 -5.73 -1.53
CA ILE A 62 -3.00 -6.06 -1.34
C ILE A 62 -2.37 -4.92 -0.54
N LYS A 63 -1.83 -5.27 0.62
CA LYS A 63 -1.15 -4.34 1.53
C LYS A 63 0.34 -4.72 1.62
N PRO A 64 1.16 -4.35 0.63
CA PRO A 64 2.55 -4.79 0.56
C PRO A 64 3.41 -4.29 1.72
N PHE A 65 2.99 -3.21 2.38
CA PHE A 65 3.68 -2.61 3.53
C PHE A 65 2.96 -2.90 4.86
N ASP A 66 1.97 -3.80 4.88
CA ASP A 66 1.32 -4.19 6.13
C ASP A 66 2.13 -5.27 6.86
N SER A 67 2.15 -5.15 8.19
CA SER A 67 2.78 -6.13 9.08
C SER A 67 1.88 -7.31 9.42
N SER A 68 0.65 -7.36 8.89
CA SER A 68 -0.32 -8.45 9.14
C SER A 68 0.25 -9.84 8.86
N TYR A 69 1.20 -9.99 7.92
CA TYR A 69 1.91 -11.25 7.69
C TYR A 69 2.66 -11.75 8.94
N LYS A 70 3.21 -10.86 9.78
CA LYS A 70 3.86 -11.23 11.05
C LYS A 70 2.86 -11.83 12.05
N ARG A 71 1.59 -11.39 12.05
CA ARG A 71 0.54 -11.97 12.89
C ARG A 71 0.13 -13.36 12.42
N ALA A 72 0.03 -13.57 11.10
CA ALA A 72 -0.23 -14.89 10.53
C ALA A 72 0.90 -15.87 10.85
N ARG A 73 2.16 -15.45 10.72
CA ARG A 73 3.35 -16.26 11.05
C ARG A 73 3.38 -16.71 12.52
N LYS A 74 3.01 -15.83 13.46
CA LYS A 74 2.90 -16.19 14.90
C LYS A 74 1.89 -17.31 15.17
N GLY A 75 0.86 -17.46 14.32
CA GLY A 75 -0.09 -18.57 14.44
C GLY A 75 0.49 -19.94 14.07
N TYR A 76 1.58 -19.95 13.31
CA TYR A 76 2.31 -21.16 12.91
C TYR A 76 3.58 -21.41 13.74
N GLU A 77 3.94 -20.50 14.65
CA GLU A 77 5.02 -20.77 15.60
C GLU A 77 4.57 -21.94 16.49
N PRO A 78 5.37 -23.02 16.61
CA PRO A 78 5.01 -24.14 17.46
C PRO A 78 4.79 -23.59 18.86
N ARG A 79 3.56 -23.77 19.39
CA ARG A 79 3.27 -23.43 20.77
C ARG A 79 4.23 -24.29 21.59
N GLY A 80 5.20 -23.65 22.25
CA GLY A 80 6.04 -24.33 23.22
C GLY A 80 5.12 -25.06 24.19
N GLU A 81 5.38 -26.34 24.38
CA GLU A 81 4.70 -27.21 25.34
C GLU A 81 4.66 -26.50 26.70
N GLY A 82 3.51 -25.93 27.07
CA GLY A 82 3.39 -25.10 28.28
C GLY A 82 2.20 -24.15 28.34
N GLU A 83 1.55 -23.81 27.22
CA GLU A 83 0.31 -23.01 27.25
C GLU A 83 -0.95 -23.86 27.12
N GLU A 84 -1.14 -24.77 28.09
CA GLU A 84 -2.42 -25.42 28.33
C GLU A 84 -3.34 -24.40 29.03
N LYS A 85 -4.15 -23.68 28.23
CA LYS A 85 -5.20 -22.82 28.77
C LYS A 85 -6.23 -23.68 29.49
N ASN A 86 -6.14 -23.65 30.82
CA ASN A 86 -7.12 -24.11 31.77
C ASN A 86 -8.45 -23.35 31.56
N ASP A 87 -9.30 -23.87 30.67
CA ASP A 87 -10.66 -23.37 30.41
C ASP A 87 -11.71 -24.42 30.82
N ARG A 88 -11.41 -25.25 31.84
CA ARG A 88 -12.32 -26.30 32.35
C ARG A 88 -13.12 -25.93 33.60
N ASN A 89 -12.90 -24.75 34.21
CA ASN A 89 -13.50 -24.43 35.52
C ASN A 89 -14.71 -23.48 35.50
N LYS A 90 -15.39 -23.30 34.35
CA LYS A 90 -16.55 -22.39 34.25
C LYS A 90 -17.91 -23.07 34.09
N ILE A 91 -17.99 -24.41 34.14
CA ILE A 91 -19.25 -25.14 33.92
C ILE A 91 -19.88 -25.63 35.24
N GLU A 92 -19.17 -25.61 36.37
CA GLU A 92 -19.69 -26.11 37.66
C GLU A 92 -19.77 -25.07 38.79
N ARG A 93 -20.32 -23.87 38.55
CA ARG A 93 -20.79 -23.00 39.64
C ARG A 93 -22.11 -22.31 39.33
#